data_AF-A0A0L0KR64-F1
#
_entry.id   AF-A0A0L0KR64-F1
#
_cell.length_a   1.000
_cell.length_b   1.000
_cell.length_c   1.000
_cell.angle_alpha   90.00
_cell.angle_beta   90.00
_cell.angle_gamma   90.00
#
_symmetry.space_group_name_H-M   'P 1'
#
loop_
_entity.id
_entity.type
_entity.pdbx_description
1 polymer ?
#
loop_
_entity_poly.entity_id
_entity_poly.type
_entity_poly.pdbx_seq_one_letter_code
_entity_poly.pdbx_strand_id
1 'polypeptide(L)'
;MDLDEYRTTYLLYAPAKNPDGWHLDLAAFAAALDAAFSGVRYETRQGRQLRLSFWAVAEGEGPLYENPVHSGIVFDGFASNEGRDTVLLTDNTPAEAAVFIRWLRDTVLPSPELIRFTTEGAVEKGIETDWRMPADGDEGRIAEELRHHIEVVEG
;
A
#
# COMPACT_ATOMS: atom_id res chain seq x y z
N MET A 1 6.40 20.16 -11.17
CA MET A 1 6.69 19.21 -10.09
C MET A 1 7.21 17.96 -10.76
N ASP A 2 8.32 17.40 -10.29
CA ASP A 2 8.73 16.08 -10.74
C ASP A 2 7.91 15.04 -9.96
N LEU A 3 6.98 14.38 -10.63
CA LEU A 3 6.10 13.40 -9.98
C LEU A 3 6.81 12.09 -9.67
N ASP A 4 7.93 11.80 -10.34
CA ASP A 4 8.69 10.58 -10.11
C ASP A 4 9.45 10.63 -8.77
N GLU A 5 9.83 11.83 -8.33
CA GLU A 5 10.47 12.07 -7.03
C GLU A 5 9.49 12.54 -5.94
N TYR A 6 8.20 12.74 -6.28
CA TYR A 6 7.22 13.24 -5.34
C TYR A 6 6.86 12.19 -4.29
N ARG A 7 7.14 12.49 -3.02
CA ARG A 7 6.84 11.61 -1.89
C ARG A 7 5.59 12.06 -1.17
N THR A 8 4.71 11.10 -0.88
CA THR A 8 3.46 11.36 -0.16
C THR A 8 3.01 10.12 0.60
N THR A 9 1.91 10.27 1.33
CA THR A 9 1.22 9.17 1.99
C THR A 9 0.13 8.63 1.08
N TYR A 10 0.12 7.31 0.89
CA TYR A 10 -0.93 6.59 0.16
C TYR A 10 -1.84 5.86 1.16
N LEU A 11 -3.15 6.08 1.02
CA LEU A 11 -4.16 5.37 1.78
C LEU A 11 -4.84 4.36 0.87
N LEU A 12 -4.67 3.08 1.17
CA LEU A 12 -5.27 1.96 0.44
C LEU A 12 -6.40 1.38 1.29
N TYR A 13 -7.54 1.05 0.71
CA TYR A 13 -8.65 0.50 1.47
C TYR A 13 -9.60 -0.35 0.63
N ALA A 14 -10.34 -1.24 1.30
CA ALA A 14 -11.46 -1.98 0.69
C ALA A 14 -12.54 -1.02 0.19
N PRO A 15 -13.46 -1.38 -0.73
CA PRO A 15 -14.48 -0.47 -1.23
C PRO A 15 -15.44 -0.02 -0.12
N ALA A 16 -15.89 1.24 -0.11
CA ALA A 16 -16.78 1.74 0.95
C ALA A 16 -18.11 0.96 1.09
N LYS A 17 -18.58 0.34 -0.01
CA LYS A 17 -19.78 -0.51 -0.02
C LYS A 17 -19.54 -1.91 0.57
N ASN A 18 -18.28 -2.32 0.74
CA ASN A 18 -17.85 -3.58 1.31
C ASN A 18 -16.58 -3.36 2.16
N PRO A 19 -16.71 -2.69 3.32
CA PRO A 19 -15.57 -2.16 4.08
C PRO A 19 -14.66 -3.25 4.66
N ASP A 20 -15.16 -4.46 4.84
CA ASP A 20 -14.47 -5.68 5.27
C ASP A 20 -14.16 -6.64 4.10
N GLY A 21 -14.26 -6.13 2.86
CA GLY A 21 -14.16 -6.93 1.64
C GLY A 21 -12.77 -7.48 1.32
N TRP A 22 -11.73 -7.03 2.02
CA TRP A 22 -10.40 -7.65 1.92
C TRP A 22 -10.27 -8.85 2.87
N HIS A 23 -11.14 -8.95 3.88
CA HIS A 23 -11.02 -9.89 4.98
C HIS A 23 -9.63 -9.83 5.62
N LEU A 24 -9.16 -8.60 5.89
CA LEU A 24 -7.79 -8.36 6.33
C LEU A 24 -7.50 -8.99 7.70
N ASP A 25 -6.76 -10.09 7.67
CA ASP A 25 -6.18 -10.72 8.86
C ASP A 25 -4.80 -10.12 9.14
N LEU A 26 -4.71 -9.35 10.24
CA LEU A 26 -3.47 -8.67 10.63
C LEU A 26 -2.34 -9.63 11.02
N ALA A 27 -2.65 -10.83 11.50
CA ALA A 27 -1.63 -11.82 11.82
C ALA A 27 -1.09 -12.48 10.54
N ALA A 28 -1.97 -12.81 9.59
CA ALA A 28 -1.57 -13.31 8.28
C ALA A 28 -0.78 -12.25 7.48
N PHE A 29 -1.20 -10.99 7.56
CA PHE A 29 -0.50 -9.86 6.96
C PHE A 29 0.92 -9.69 7.53
N ALA A 30 1.08 -9.76 8.86
CA ALA A 30 2.40 -9.71 9.49
C ALA A 30 3.31 -10.86 9.01
N ALA A 31 2.80 -12.08 8.97
CA ALA A 31 3.55 -13.24 8.50
C ALA A 31 3.93 -13.10 7.01
N ALA A 32 3.04 -12.52 6.19
CA ALA A 32 3.34 -12.24 4.78
C ALA A 32 4.42 -11.16 4.62
N LEU A 33 4.41 -10.11 5.47
CA LEU A 33 5.47 -9.10 5.51
C LEU A 33 6.82 -9.73 5.84
N ASP A 34 6.90 -10.53 6.91
CA ASP A 34 8.12 -11.22 7.35
C ASP A 34 8.68 -12.16 6.26
N ALA A 35 7.81 -12.75 5.44
CA ALA A 35 8.22 -13.62 4.34
C ALA A 35 8.72 -12.86 3.11
N ALA A 36 8.22 -11.64 2.88
CA ALA A 36 8.47 -10.88 1.67
C ALA A 36 9.56 -9.82 1.82
N PHE A 37 9.72 -9.23 3.00
CA PHE A 37 10.60 -8.08 3.25
C PHE A 37 11.62 -8.37 4.34
N SER A 38 12.75 -7.67 4.31
CA SER A 38 13.74 -7.72 5.38
C SER A 38 13.48 -6.65 6.44
N GLY A 39 14.09 -6.85 7.62
CA GLY A 39 14.10 -5.84 8.67
C GLY A 39 12.74 -5.51 9.27
N VAL A 40 11.72 -6.36 9.05
CA VAL A 40 10.33 -6.10 9.45
C VAL A 40 10.23 -5.87 10.96
N ARG A 41 9.57 -4.77 11.33
CA ARG A 41 9.22 -4.44 12.71
C ARG A 41 7.75 -4.08 12.74
N TYR A 42 7.03 -4.54 13.74
CA TYR A 42 5.65 -4.14 13.92
C TYR A 42 5.27 -3.93 15.38
N GLU A 43 4.28 -3.07 15.58
CA GLU A 43 3.68 -2.81 16.88
C GLU A 43 2.19 -3.14 16.84
N THR A 44 1.74 -3.94 17.80
CA THR A 44 0.31 -4.20 18.02
C THR A 44 -0.16 -3.40 19.23
N ARG A 45 -1.21 -2.60 19.05
CA ARG A 45 -1.83 -1.88 20.17
C ARG A 45 -2.61 -2.88 21.04
N GLN A 46 -2.30 -2.97 22.33
CA GLN A 46 -2.90 -3.96 23.25
C GLN A 46 -4.44 -3.84 23.30
N GLY A 47 -5.15 -4.93 22.98
CA GLY A 47 -6.61 -5.02 22.85
C GLY A 47 -7.03 -6.13 21.87
N ARG A 48 -8.24 -6.05 21.30
CA ARG A 48 -8.52 -6.75 20.03
C ARG A 48 -7.51 -6.22 19.01
N GLN A 49 -6.80 -7.09 18.29
CA GLN A 49 -5.78 -6.69 17.32
C GLN A 49 -6.48 -6.02 16.14
N LEU A 50 -6.63 -4.69 16.23
CA LEU A 50 -7.38 -3.86 15.29
C LEU A 50 -6.47 -3.02 14.40
N ARG A 51 -5.18 -2.88 14.77
CA ARG A 51 -4.17 -2.15 14.03
C ARG A 51 -2.79 -2.77 14.23
N LEU A 52 -2.02 -2.79 13.16
CA LEU A 52 -0.62 -3.20 13.11
C LEU A 52 0.18 -2.10 12.40
N SER A 53 1.05 -1.41 13.13
CA SER A 53 2.05 -0.53 12.49
C SER A 53 3.21 -1.37 12.01
N PHE A 54 3.81 -1.04 10.86
CA PHE A 54 4.94 -1.80 10.31
C PHE A 54 6.02 -0.89 9.72
N TRP A 55 7.25 -1.38 9.77
CA TRP A 55 8.39 -0.89 9.03
C TRP A 55 9.04 -2.08 8.33
N ALA A 56 9.26 -2.00 7.02
CA ALA A 56 9.77 -3.10 6.20
C ALA A 56 10.72 -2.58 5.12
N VAL A 57 11.68 -3.39 4.68
CA VAL A 57 12.60 -3.04 3.59
C VAL A 57 12.51 -4.07 2.47
N ALA A 58 12.38 -3.62 1.22
CA ALA A 58 12.57 -4.47 0.06
C ALA A 58 14.05 -4.81 -0.11
N GLU A 59 14.52 -5.86 0.57
CA GLU A 59 15.84 -6.47 0.36
C GLU A 59 15.72 -8.01 0.51
N GLY A 60 16.30 -8.79 -0.40
CA GLY A 60 16.24 -10.26 -0.29
C GLY A 60 16.53 -11.04 -1.57
N GLU A 61 16.29 -12.34 -1.51
CA GLU A 61 16.22 -13.27 -2.65
C GLU A 61 14.77 -13.82 -2.76
N GLY A 62 14.19 -13.84 -3.97
CA GLY A 62 12.78 -14.19 -4.21
C GLY A 62 12.21 -13.51 -5.48
N PRO A 63 10.97 -13.81 -5.89
CA PRO A 63 10.41 -13.33 -7.17
C PRO A 63 10.23 -11.80 -7.25
N LEU A 64 10.15 -11.10 -6.11
CA LEU A 64 10.20 -9.62 -6.04
C LEU A 64 11.63 -9.06 -6.25
N TYR A 65 12.65 -9.90 -6.06
CA TYR A 65 14.07 -9.54 -6.07
C TYR A 65 14.79 -9.94 -7.37
N GLU A 66 14.06 -10.46 -8.36
CA GLU A 66 14.60 -10.68 -9.70
C GLU A 66 15.00 -9.36 -10.39
N ASN A 67 14.46 -8.23 -9.89
CA ASN A 67 14.83 -6.89 -10.32
C ASN A 67 15.61 -6.15 -9.22
N PRO A 68 16.96 -5.99 -9.34
CA PRO A 68 17.80 -5.34 -8.34
C PRO A 68 17.50 -3.84 -8.12
N VAL A 69 16.62 -3.24 -8.94
CA VAL A 69 16.18 -1.84 -8.81
C VAL A 69 15.39 -1.58 -7.52
N HIS A 70 14.79 -2.61 -6.91
CA HIS A 70 13.94 -2.42 -5.72
C HIS A 70 14.66 -2.59 -4.38
N SER A 71 15.97 -2.90 -4.41
CA SER A 71 16.75 -3.12 -3.18
C SER A 71 16.86 -1.83 -2.36
N GLY A 72 16.51 -1.91 -1.08
CA GLY A 72 16.66 -0.82 -0.11
C GLY A 72 15.46 0.14 -0.03
N ILE A 73 14.35 -0.13 -0.74
CA ILE A 73 13.13 0.65 -0.58
C ILE A 73 12.54 0.38 0.81
N VAL A 74 12.19 1.45 1.52
CA VAL A 74 11.59 1.37 2.85
C VAL A 74 10.08 1.60 2.76
N PHE A 75 9.32 0.73 3.43
CA PHE A 75 7.89 0.86 3.62
C PHE A 75 7.60 1.06 5.11
N ASP A 76 7.10 2.23 5.46
CA ASP A 76 6.60 2.55 6.79
C ASP A 76 5.10 2.84 6.68
N GLY A 77 4.32 2.37 7.65
CA GLY A 77 2.88 2.46 7.56
C GLY A 77 2.13 1.68 8.62
N PHE A 78 0.85 1.46 8.36
CA PHE A 78 0.04 0.59 9.19
C PHE A 78 -1.06 -0.12 8.39
N ALA A 79 -1.46 -1.27 8.90
CA ALA A 79 -2.65 -2.00 8.51
C ALA A 79 -3.70 -1.91 9.62
N SER A 80 -4.96 -1.78 9.25
CA SER A 80 -6.10 -1.71 10.17
C SER A 80 -7.28 -2.45 9.59
N ASN A 81 -7.96 -3.24 10.41
CA ASN A 81 -9.28 -3.80 10.11
C ASN A 81 -10.37 -3.18 11.01
N GLU A 82 -10.06 -2.07 11.68
CA GLU A 82 -11.03 -1.27 12.41
C GLU A 82 -11.91 -0.48 11.45
N GLY A 83 -13.17 -0.90 11.30
CA GLY A 83 -14.15 -0.23 10.45
C GLY A 83 -13.99 -0.61 8.98
N ARG A 84 -12.96 -0.08 8.30
CA ARG A 84 -12.64 -0.35 6.90
C ARG A 84 -11.25 -0.96 6.82
N ASP A 85 -11.13 -2.10 6.15
CA ASP A 85 -9.83 -2.72 5.85
C ASP A 85 -8.96 -1.71 5.11
N THR A 86 -7.84 -1.35 5.73
CA THR A 86 -6.99 -0.23 5.32
C THR A 86 -5.53 -0.61 5.46
N VAL A 87 -4.72 -0.22 4.48
CA VAL A 87 -3.27 -0.19 4.57
C VAL A 87 -2.80 1.20 4.16
N LEU A 88 -1.93 1.80 4.96
CA LEU A 88 -1.34 3.10 4.70
C LEU A 88 0.16 2.95 4.49
N LEU A 89 0.71 3.68 3.53
CA LEU A 89 2.15 3.79 3.24
C LEU A 89 2.57 5.26 3.33
N THR A 90 3.63 5.57 4.06
CA THR A 90 4.13 6.95 4.22
C THR A 90 5.45 7.17 3.50
N ASP A 91 5.63 8.39 2.99
CA ASP A 91 6.90 8.90 2.43
C ASP A 91 7.44 8.05 1.26
N ASN A 92 6.55 7.58 0.39
CA ASN A 92 6.93 6.83 -0.81
C ASN A 92 6.69 7.64 -2.09
N THR A 93 7.55 7.44 -3.08
CA THR A 93 7.30 7.84 -4.47
C THR A 93 6.26 6.93 -5.12
N PRO A 94 5.66 7.30 -6.27
CA PRO A 94 4.74 6.43 -7.00
C PRO A 94 5.37 5.09 -7.37
N ALA A 95 6.63 5.09 -7.80
CA ALA A 95 7.35 3.88 -8.18
C ALA A 95 7.61 2.96 -6.97
N GLU A 96 8.02 3.53 -5.83
CA GLU A 96 8.23 2.76 -4.59
C GLU A 96 6.91 2.17 -4.09
N ALA A 97 5.85 2.98 -3.98
CA ALA A 97 4.54 2.53 -3.53
C ALA A 97 3.96 1.43 -4.42
N ALA A 98 4.19 1.49 -5.74
CA ALA A 98 3.72 0.49 -6.69
C ALA A 98 4.26 -0.92 -6.39
N VAL A 99 5.50 -1.04 -5.92
CA VAL A 99 6.11 -2.32 -5.51
C VAL A 99 5.31 -2.94 -4.37
N PHE A 100 5.03 -2.16 -3.32
CA PHE A 100 4.27 -2.65 -2.18
C PHE A 100 2.82 -2.96 -2.55
N ILE A 101 2.17 -2.09 -3.33
CA ILE A 101 0.77 -2.27 -3.74
C ILE A 101 0.61 -3.55 -4.57
N ARG A 102 1.55 -3.83 -5.49
CA ARG A 102 1.54 -5.08 -6.25
C ARG A 102 1.69 -6.28 -5.33
N TRP A 103 2.66 -6.25 -4.41
CA TRP A 103 2.83 -7.35 -3.44
C TRP A 103 1.56 -7.58 -2.61
N LEU A 104 0.96 -6.51 -2.07
CA LEU A 104 -0.28 -6.56 -1.31
C LEU A 104 -1.40 -7.19 -2.15
N ARG A 105 -1.58 -6.71 -3.38
CA ARG A 105 -2.58 -7.18 -4.34
C ARG A 105 -2.42 -8.67 -4.65
N ASP A 106 -1.20 -9.09 -4.97
CA ASP A 106 -0.93 -10.41 -5.53
C ASP A 106 -0.72 -11.48 -4.44
N THR A 107 -0.37 -11.09 -3.21
CA THR A 107 0.03 -12.02 -2.14
C THR A 107 -0.93 -12.06 -0.96
N VAL A 108 -1.51 -10.91 -0.59
CA VAL A 108 -2.29 -10.79 0.65
C VAL A 108 -3.78 -10.79 0.34
N LEU A 109 -4.20 -10.07 -0.70
CA LEU A 109 -5.61 -9.82 -0.93
C LEU A 109 -6.27 -10.94 -1.75
N PRO A 110 -7.38 -11.53 -1.25
CA PRO A 110 -8.11 -12.56 -1.99
C PRO A 110 -8.90 -12.00 -3.20
N SER A 111 -9.15 -10.69 -3.21
CA SER A 111 -9.91 -9.97 -4.24
C SER A 111 -9.16 -8.70 -4.66
N PRO A 112 -8.10 -8.85 -5.48
CA PRO A 112 -7.19 -7.76 -5.86
C PRO A 112 -7.87 -6.60 -6.58
N GLU A 113 -9.00 -6.85 -7.24
CA GLU A 113 -9.78 -5.87 -7.97
C GLU A 113 -10.53 -4.86 -7.08
N LEU A 114 -10.48 -5.07 -5.76
CA LEU A 114 -11.18 -4.27 -4.75
C LEU A 114 -10.30 -3.19 -4.11
N ILE A 115 -9.02 -3.05 -4.51
CA ILE A 115 -8.18 -1.98 -3.96
C ILE A 115 -8.68 -0.63 -4.44
N ARG A 116 -9.04 0.21 -3.47
CA ARG A 116 -9.26 1.64 -3.67
C ARG A 116 -8.14 2.42 -2.99
N PHE A 117 -7.86 3.62 -3.48
CA PHE A 117 -6.84 4.46 -2.89
C PHE A 117 -7.15 5.96 -2.98
N THR A 118 -6.42 6.73 -2.17
CA THR A 118 -6.27 8.18 -2.25
C THR A 118 -4.89 8.56 -1.71
N THR A 119 -4.52 9.84 -1.79
CA THR A 119 -3.29 10.39 -1.22
C THR A 119 -3.59 11.42 -0.13
N GLU A 120 -2.62 11.69 0.74
CA GLU A 120 -2.72 12.72 1.77
C GLU A 120 -3.13 14.09 1.19
N GLY A 121 -2.50 14.54 0.11
CA GLY A 121 -2.87 15.81 -0.53
C GLY A 121 -4.34 15.88 -0.98
N ALA A 122 -4.92 14.75 -1.41
CA ALA A 122 -6.34 14.69 -1.77
C ALA A 122 -7.24 14.80 -0.53
N VAL A 123 -6.87 14.12 0.56
CA VAL A 123 -7.57 14.20 1.84
C VAL A 123 -7.52 15.62 2.41
N GLU A 124 -6.36 16.27 2.38
CA GLU A 124 -6.18 17.65 2.85
C GLU A 124 -7.03 18.65 2.07
N LYS A 125 -7.24 18.40 0.77
CA LYS A 125 -8.12 19.19 -0.11
C LYS A 125 -9.61 18.83 0.02
N GLY A 126 -9.95 17.86 0.87
CA GLY A 126 -11.33 17.40 1.07
C GLY A 126 -11.90 16.61 -0.12
N ILE A 127 -11.04 16.01 -0.94
CA ILE A 127 -11.47 15.17 -2.07
C ILE A 127 -11.88 13.81 -1.53
N GLU A 128 -13.19 13.56 -1.50
CA GLU A 128 -13.77 12.33 -0.94
C GLU A 128 -13.79 11.15 -1.91
N THR A 129 -13.49 11.38 -3.20
CA THR A 129 -13.59 10.34 -4.23
C THR A 129 -12.35 9.47 -4.24
N ASP A 130 -12.55 8.18 -3.95
CA ASP A 130 -11.50 7.18 -4.05
C ASP A 130 -11.27 6.69 -5.48
N TRP A 131 -10.00 6.47 -5.81
CA TRP A 131 -9.60 5.93 -7.11
C TRP A 131 -9.47 4.41 -7.03
N ARG A 132 -9.60 3.75 -8.17
CA ARG A 132 -9.50 2.29 -8.24
C ARG A 132 -8.11 1.90 -8.69
N MET A 133 -7.47 1.00 -7.97
CA MET A 133 -6.21 0.41 -8.43
C MET A 133 -6.46 -0.51 -9.63
N PRO A 134 -5.55 -0.59 -10.60
CA PRO A 134 -5.62 -1.60 -11.66
C PRO A 134 -5.67 -3.02 -11.06
N ALA A 135 -6.72 -3.76 -11.42
CA ALA A 135 -6.93 -5.14 -10.96
C ALA A 135 -5.86 -6.11 -11.49
N ASP A 136 -5.21 -5.74 -12.60
CA ASP A 136 -4.15 -6.46 -13.27
C ASP A 136 -3.04 -5.48 -13.72
N GLY A 137 -1.94 -6.03 -14.21
CA GLY A 137 -0.78 -5.26 -14.67
C GLY A 137 0.40 -5.31 -13.70
N ASP A 138 1.54 -4.87 -14.21
CA ASP A 138 2.81 -4.81 -13.46
C ASP A 138 2.92 -3.52 -12.63
N GLU A 139 4.06 -3.34 -11.98
CA GLU A 139 4.39 -2.16 -11.17
C GLU A 139 4.35 -0.86 -11.98
N GLY A 140 4.73 -0.91 -13.26
CA GLY A 140 4.73 0.25 -14.13
C GLY A 140 3.33 0.83 -14.29
N ARG A 141 2.34 -0.04 -14.53
CA ARG A 141 0.94 0.38 -14.65
C ARG A 141 0.39 0.93 -13.34
N ILE A 142 0.76 0.34 -12.20
CA ILE A 142 0.37 0.86 -10.88
C ILE A 142 0.99 2.26 -10.67
N ALA A 143 2.29 2.42 -10.93
CA ALA A 143 2.98 3.70 -10.77
C ALA A 143 2.42 4.79 -11.70
N GLU A 144 2.00 4.45 -12.92
CA GLU A 144 1.29 5.37 -13.82
C GLU A 144 -0.03 5.85 -13.23
N GLU A 145 -0.86 4.95 -12.68
CA GLU A 145 -2.14 5.32 -12.05
C GLU A 145 -1.92 6.24 -10.83
N LEU A 146 -0.91 5.93 -10.00
CA LEU A 146 -0.54 6.75 -8.85
C LEU A 146 -0.09 8.16 -9.27
N ARG A 147 0.75 8.26 -10.30
CA ARG A 147 1.18 9.56 -10.86
C ARG A 147 0.01 10.36 -11.41
N HIS A 148 -0.89 9.70 -12.15
CA HIS A 148 -2.06 10.36 -12.71
C HIS A 148 -2.97 10.91 -11.60
N HIS A 149 -3.18 10.15 -10.52
CA HIS A 149 -3.91 10.63 -9.36
C HIS A 149 -3.24 11.87 -8.74
N ILE A 150 -1.93 11.84 -8.50
CA ILE A 150 -1.19 12.97 -7.92
C ILE A 150 -1.27 14.20 -8.85
N GLU A 151 -1.14 14.02 -10.15
CA GLU A 151 -1.28 15.10 -11.13
C GLU A 151 -2.66 15.77 -11.05
N VAL A 152 -3.74 14.98 -10.95
CA VAL A 152 -5.11 15.51 -10.81
C VAL A 152 -5.31 16.25 -9.49
N VAL A 153 -4.63 15.83 -8.43
CA VAL A 153 -4.80 16.41 -7.08
C VAL A 153 -3.92 17.64 -6.88
N GLU A 154 -2.67 17.61 -7.34
CA GLU A 154 -1.64 18.64 -7.11
C GLU A 154 -1.47 19.63 -8.27
N GLY A 155 -1.98 19.33 -9.46
CA GLY A 155 -1.97 20.21 -10.64
C GLY A 155 -3.04 21.30 -10.58
#